data_AF-A0A924GL63-F1
#
_entry.id   AF-A0A924GL63-F1
#
_cell.length_a   1.000
_cell.length_b   1.000
_cell.length_c   1.000
_cell.angle_alpha   90.00
_cell.angle_beta   90.00
_cell.angle_gamma   90.00
#
_symmetry.space_group_name_H-M   'P 1'
#
loop_
_entity.id
_entity.type
_entity.pdbx_description
1 polymer ?
#
loop_
_entity_poly.entity_id
_entity_poly.type
_entity_poly.pdbx_seq_one_letter_code
_entity_poly.pdbx_strand_id
1 'polypeptide(L)'
;MKSFLTDDNLSLIPITGSDGFTGFGIELSGAHIGTVDLRHNGPGLASLQWNVGTEGSSHGVAVRALRLAVDHAFAELGLTRIEVRIDVTDTVDIRNASIAGLRREGIIRGFGDDPDRVLLARLASDPHPFSREGFIAILNAGLPTKRVISQGLLRDELGRVLLCQLTYKQEWDLPGGVIEVGEAPASGLIRELQEELGITVEVKGLITVNWLPAWREWDDACIFLFDLGTVDSSIVEGMTLQPTEIKAVEWCDEEAINKNATSAAIELLTAVGSGGVTPYREAPLAP
;
A
#
# COMPACT_ATOMS: atom_id res chain seq x y z
N MET A 1 -19.72 40.33 -6.65
CA MET A 1 -20.90 39.81 -5.92
C MET A 1 -20.37 38.67 -5.08
N LYS A 2 -20.50 38.68 -3.74
CA LYS A 2 -19.99 37.57 -2.90
C LYS A 2 -20.76 36.31 -3.31
N SER A 3 -20.12 35.39 -4.01
CA SER A 3 -20.74 34.13 -4.43
C SER A 3 -20.90 33.24 -3.20
N PHE A 4 -22.13 32.97 -2.81
CA PHE A 4 -22.44 31.90 -1.86
C PHE A 4 -22.23 30.56 -2.58
N LEU A 5 -21.47 29.65 -1.99
CA LEU A 5 -21.32 28.30 -2.53
C LEU A 5 -22.41 27.44 -1.89
N THR A 6 -23.22 26.75 -2.69
CA THR A 6 -24.40 26.05 -2.19
C THR A 6 -24.50 24.63 -2.75
N ASP A 7 -24.94 23.70 -1.92
CA ASP A 7 -25.33 22.33 -2.26
C ASP A 7 -26.61 22.05 -1.46
N ASP A 8 -27.76 21.87 -2.11
CA ASP A 8 -29.10 21.80 -1.52
C ASP A 8 -29.33 22.74 -0.31
N ASN A 9 -29.42 22.18 0.90
CA ASN A 9 -29.63 22.91 2.15
C ASN A 9 -28.33 23.36 2.84
N LEU A 10 -27.16 23.17 2.22
CA LEU A 10 -25.85 23.56 2.75
C LEU A 10 -25.33 24.78 2.00
N SER A 11 -24.81 25.76 2.74
CA SER A 11 -24.22 26.98 2.20
C SER A 11 -22.88 27.28 2.84
N LEU A 12 -21.91 27.74 2.04
CA LEU A 12 -20.65 28.30 2.52
C LEU A 12 -20.72 29.83 2.45
N ILE A 13 -20.72 30.46 3.61
CA ILE A 13 -20.83 31.91 3.77
C ILE A 13 -19.42 32.49 3.96
N PRO A 14 -18.96 33.40 3.09
CA PRO A 14 -17.62 33.99 3.24
C PRO A 14 -17.45 34.69 4.60
N ILE A 15 -16.44 34.27 5.36
CA ILE A 15 -16.01 34.94 6.59
C ILE A 15 -14.99 36.02 6.18
N THR A 16 -14.89 37.12 6.94
CA THR A 16 -13.85 38.14 6.71
C THR A 16 -12.46 37.51 6.75
N GLY A 17 -11.82 37.41 5.58
CA GLY A 17 -10.46 36.91 5.43
C GLY A 17 -9.40 38.01 5.48
N SER A 18 -8.17 37.64 5.80
CA SER A 18 -6.95 38.42 5.58
C SER A 18 -6.27 37.98 4.28
N ASP A 19 -5.30 38.76 3.77
CA ASP A 19 -4.46 38.32 2.65
C ASP A 19 -3.85 36.94 2.94
N GLY A 20 -3.98 36.00 1.98
CA GLY A 20 -3.48 34.62 2.10
C GLY A 20 -4.42 33.61 2.77
N PHE A 21 -5.67 33.99 3.07
CA PHE A 21 -6.64 33.14 3.74
C PHE A 21 -8.05 33.32 3.15
N THR A 22 -8.69 32.21 2.78
CA THR A 22 -10.09 32.19 2.32
C THR A 22 -10.90 31.28 3.23
N GLY A 23 -11.76 31.86 4.08
CA GLY A 23 -12.55 31.12 5.06
C GLY A 23 -14.06 31.22 4.82
N PHE A 24 -14.78 30.16 5.14
CA PHE A 24 -16.23 30.09 5.02
C PHE A 24 -16.88 29.52 6.29
N GLY A 25 -17.99 30.12 6.70
CA GLY A 25 -18.91 29.53 7.66
C GLY A 25 -19.78 28.50 6.95
N ILE A 26 -19.91 27.32 7.54
CA ILE A 26 -20.78 26.25 7.05
C ILE A 26 -22.15 26.45 7.68
N GLU A 27 -23.16 26.69 6.86
CA GLU A 27 -24.56 26.75 7.27
C GLU A 27 -25.35 25.58 6.70
N LEU A 28 -26.14 24.90 7.54
CA LEU A 28 -27.06 23.85 7.14
C LEU A 28 -28.48 24.25 7.53
N SER A 29 -29.38 24.36 6.54
CA SER A 29 -30.75 24.83 6.72
C SER A 29 -30.82 26.18 7.48
N GLY A 30 -29.83 27.06 7.27
CA GLY A 30 -29.72 28.38 7.90
C GLY A 30 -29.10 28.39 9.31
N ALA A 31 -28.72 27.24 9.86
CA ALA A 31 -27.99 27.17 11.12
C ALA A 31 -26.48 27.06 10.88
N HIS A 32 -25.68 27.88 11.55
CA HIS A 32 -24.22 27.78 11.52
C HIS A 32 -23.75 26.54 12.29
N ILE A 33 -22.96 25.69 11.64
CA ILE A 33 -22.55 24.39 12.20
C ILE A 33 -21.05 24.13 12.15
N GLY A 34 -20.26 25.06 11.61
CA GLY A 34 -18.82 24.87 11.45
C GLY A 34 -18.15 25.85 10.50
N THR A 35 -16.88 25.59 10.21
CA THR A 35 -16.07 26.37 9.26
C THR A 35 -15.30 25.46 8.31
N VAL A 36 -14.98 25.99 7.13
CA VAL A 36 -14.01 25.41 6.19
C VAL A 36 -13.13 26.53 5.64
N ASP A 37 -11.83 26.28 5.63
CA ASP A 37 -10.82 27.30 5.41
C ASP A 37 -9.74 26.82 4.45
N LEU A 38 -9.32 27.69 3.54
CA LEU A 38 -8.21 27.51 2.61
C LEU A 38 -7.08 28.44 3.00
N ARG A 39 -5.98 27.87 3.51
CA ARG A 39 -4.76 28.60 3.85
C ARG A 39 -3.77 28.54 2.69
N HIS A 40 -3.42 29.68 2.11
CA HIS A 40 -2.53 29.74 0.95
C HIS A 40 -1.08 29.51 1.39
N ASN A 41 -0.44 28.46 0.87
CA ASN A 41 0.88 28.01 1.30
C ASN A 41 1.93 28.08 0.15
N GLY A 42 1.59 28.75 -0.93
CA GLY A 42 2.47 28.98 -2.07
C GLY A 42 1.70 29.29 -3.35
N PRO A 43 2.39 29.53 -4.47
CA PRO A 43 1.75 29.72 -5.77
C PRO A 43 0.90 28.50 -6.13
N GLY A 44 -0.41 28.70 -6.29
CA GLY A 44 -1.35 27.65 -6.68
C GLY A 44 -1.62 26.57 -5.61
N LEU A 45 -1.13 26.73 -4.37
CA LEU A 45 -1.28 25.75 -3.30
C LEU A 45 -2.04 26.34 -2.10
N ALA A 46 -3.06 25.62 -1.64
CA ALA A 46 -3.66 25.86 -0.34
C ALA A 46 -3.83 24.58 0.48
N SER A 47 -3.70 24.71 1.81
CA SER A 47 -4.11 23.67 2.74
C SER A 47 -5.53 23.91 3.21
N LEU A 48 -6.33 22.85 3.21
CA LEU A 48 -7.71 22.82 3.64
C LEU A 48 -7.78 22.45 5.13
N GLN A 49 -8.57 23.19 5.89
CA GLN A 49 -8.92 22.90 7.28
C GLN A 49 -10.42 23.03 7.45
N TRP A 50 -11.02 22.25 8.35
CA TRP A 50 -12.44 22.37 8.65
C TRP A 50 -12.73 21.98 10.10
N ASN A 51 -13.89 22.40 10.56
CA ASN A 51 -14.52 21.95 11.78
C ASN A 51 -16.02 21.86 11.51
N VAL A 52 -16.63 20.71 11.81
CA VAL A 52 -18.09 20.52 11.77
C VAL A 52 -18.53 19.92 13.09
N GLY A 53 -19.56 20.48 13.71
CA GLY A 53 -20.10 19.99 14.98
C GLY A 53 -20.51 18.51 14.95
N THR A 54 -20.32 17.82 16.08
CA THR A 54 -20.54 16.37 16.24
C THR A 54 -22.02 15.98 16.46
N GLU A 55 -22.95 16.92 16.51
CA GLU A 55 -24.35 16.64 16.86
C GLU A 55 -25.19 16.16 15.66
N GLY A 56 -25.45 14.84 15.64
CA GLY A 56 -26.72 14.19 15.26
C GLY A 56 -27.24 14.27 13.81
N SER A 57 -26.75 15.20 12.99
CA SER A 57 -27.25 15.46 11.62
C SER A 57 -26.14 15.72 10.59
N SER A 58 -24.87 15.59 11.00
CA SER A 58 -23.69 15.99 10.23
C SER A 58 -23.15 14.95 9.25
N HIS A 59 -23.83 13.81 9.05
CA HIS A 59 -23.39 12.78 8.11
C HIS A 59 -23.28 13.36 6.69
N GLY A 60 -22.05 13.47 6.19
CA GLY A 60 -21.77 14.01 4.85
C GLY A 60 -21.72 15.54 4.75
N VAL A 61 -21.97 16.30 5.82
CA VAL A 61 -21.84 17.77 5.80
C VAL A 61 -20.40 18.17 5.49
N ALA A 62 -19.43 17.61 6.22
CA ALA A 62 -18.01 17.88 5.99
C ALA A 62 -17.65 17.58 4.53
N VAL A 63 -18.03 16.41 4.02
CA VAL A 63 -17.83 16.03 2.61
C VAL A 63 -18.36 17.08 1.64
N ARG A 64 -19.60 17.55 1.83
CA ARG A 64 -20.24 18.56 0.95
C ARG A 64 -19.54 19.92 1.03
N ALA A 65 -19.21 20.37 2.23
CA ALA A 65 -18.46 21.61 2.46
C ALA A 65 -17.08 21.56 1.80
N LEU A 66 -16.35 20.45 1.98
CA LEU A 66 -15.02 20.26 1.37
C LEU A 66 -15.11 20.27 -0.16
N ARG A 67 -16.13 19.64 -0.75
CA ARG A 67 -16.35 19.67 -2.22
C ARG A 67 -16.55 21.09 -2.73
N LEU A 68 -17.46 21.85 -2.12
CA LEU A 68 -17.70 23.23 -2.51
C LEU A 68 -16.44 24.10 -2.38
N ALA A 69 -15.69 23.94 -1.28
CA ALA A 69 -14.44 24.69 -1.06
C ALA A 69 -13.37 24.33 -2.10
N VAL A 70 -13.21 23.05 -2.43
CA VAL A 70 -12.23 22.56 -3.42
C VAL A 70 -12.61 22.99 -4.84
N ASP A 71 -13.89 22.91 -5.20
CA ASP A 71 -14.35 23.32 -6.53
C ASP A 71 -14.20 24.83 -6.71
N HIS A 72 -14.51 25.63 -5.67
CA HIS A 72 -14.25 27.07 -5.66
C HIS A 72 -12.76 27.40 -5.76
N ALA A 73 -11.91 26.68 -5.04
CA ALA A 73 -10.46 26.85 -5.09
C ALA A 73 -9.91 26.74 -6.51
N PHE A 74 -10.36 25.75 -7.27
CA PHE A 74 -9.91 25.54 -8.64
C PHE A 74 -10.58 26.50 -9.64
N ALA A 75 -11.89 26.71 -9.52
CA ALA A 75 -12.65 27.50 -10.49
C ALA A 75 -12.42 29.01 -10.37
N GLU A 76 -12.32 29.53 -9.14
CA GLU A 76 -12.37 30.97 -8.87
C GLU A 76 -11.06 31.51 -8.28
N LEU A 77 -10.33 30.71 -7.50
CA LEU A 77 -9.09 31.15 -6.84
C LEU A 77 -7.82 30.84 -7.64
N GLY A 78 -7.94 30.11 -8.75
CA GLY A 78 -6.81 29.72 -9.60
C GLY A 78 -5.81 28.79 -8.91
N LEU A 79 -6.22 28.07 -7.86
CA LEU A 79 -5.39 27.09 -7.19
C LEU A 79 -5.23 25.87 -8.09
N THR A 80 -4.06 25.23 -8.03
CA THR A 80 -3.73 24.03 -8.81
C THR A 80 -3.61 22.78 -7.93
N ARG A 81 -3.45 22.97 -6.62
CA ARG A 81 -3.39 21.90 -5.62
C ARG A 81 -4.07 22.32 -4.32
N ILE A 82 -4.95 21.45 -3.83
CA ILE A 82 -5.48 21.50 -2.46
C ILE A 82 -4.95 20.29 -1.71
N GLU A 83 -4.44 20.51 -0.50
CA GLU A 83 -3.99 19.42 0.39
C GLU A 83 -4.57 19.53 1.79
N VAL A 84 -4.65 18.41 2.49
CA VAL A 84 -4.98 18.33 3.90
C VAL A 84 -3.99 17.41 4.60
N ARG A 85 -3.64 17.75 5.85
CA ARG A 85 -2.84 16.93 6.74
C ARG A 85 -3.68 16.60 7.96
N ILE A 86 -3.99 15.32 8.12
CA ILE A 86 -4.91 14.83 9.16
C ILE A 86 -4.14 13.86 10.05
N ASP A 87 -4.32 13.94 11.37
CA ASP A 87 -3.72 12.98 12.30
C ASP A 87 -4.04 11.54 11.86
N VAL A 88 -3.04 10.64 11.89
CA VAL A 88 -3.23 9.24 11.46
C VAL A 88 -4.31 8.49 12.23
N THR A 89 -4.67 8.95 13.43
CA THR A 89 -5.73 8.36 14.26
C THR A 89 -7.13 8.87 13.91
N ASP A 90 -7.25 9.99 13.20
CA ASP A 90 -8.54 10.57 12.81
C ASP A 90 -9.08 9.94 11.51
N THR A 91 -9.53 8.70 11.65
CA THR A 91 -10.10 7.91 10.55
C THR A 91 -11.37 8.52 9.95
N VAL A 92 -12.08 9.36 10.70
CA VAL A 92 -13.32 10.01 10.25
C VAL A 92 -12.98 11.09 9.22
N ASP A 93 -12.05 11.98 9.55
CA ASP A 93 -11.70 13.08 8.65
C ASP A 93 -10.85 12.63 7.46
N ILE A 94 -10.01 11.59 7.63
CA ILE A 94 -9.35 10.90 6.50
C ILE A 94 -10.40 10.38 5.51
N ARG A 95 -11.46 9.74 6.03
CA ARG A 95 -12.56 9.23 5.19
C ARG A 95 -13.35 10.37 4.55
N ASN A 96 -13.66 11.44 5.28
CA ASN A 96 -14.37 12.60 4.75
C ASN A 96 -13.62 13.27 3.60
N ALA A 97 -12.31 13.51 3.76
CA ALA A 97 -11.46 14.06 2.71
C ALA A 97 -11.41 13.15 1.47
N SER A 98 -11.31 11.84 1.68
CA SER A 98 -11.30 10.86 0.58
C SER A 98 -12.61 10.88 -0.22
N ILE A 99 -13.75 10.87 0.48
CA ILE A 99 -15.08 10.95 -0.15
C ILE A 99 -15.31 12.33 -0.83
N ALA A 100 -14.69 13.39 -0.32
CA ALA A 100 -14.72 14.72 -0.92
C ALA A 100 -13.87 14.82 -2.20
N GLY A 101 -13.04 13.82 -2.49
CA GLY A 101 -12.28 13.72 -3.74
C GLY A 101 -10.77 13.89 -3.61
N LEU A 102 -10.24 13.97 -2.39
CA LEU A 102 -8.80 14.01 -2.15
C LEU A 102 -8.23 12.59 -2.15
N ARG A 103 -7.05 12.41 -2.75
CA ARG A 103 -6.32 11.14 -2.79
C ARG A 103 -5.26 11.12 -1.71
N ARG A 104 -5.13 10.00 -1.00
CA ARG A 104 -4.02 9.78 -0.06
C ARG A 104 -2.70 9.70 -0.83
N GLU A 105 -1.71 10.46 -0.39
CA GLU A 105 -0.36 10.47 -0.98
C GLU A 105 0.67 9.80 -0.07
N GLY A 106 0.45 9.77 1.25
CA GLY A 106 1.36 9.13 2.18
C GLY A 106 1.16 9.56 3.63
N ILE A 107 2.14 9.21 4.47
CA ILE A 107 2.23 9.66 5.87
C ILE A 107 3.41 10.64 5.97
N ILE A 108 3.13 11.85 6.43
CA ILE A 108 4.15 12.81 6.85
C ILE A 108 4.48 12.47 8.30
N ARG A 109 5.72 12.03 8.55
CA ARG A 109 6.17 11.75 9.91
C ARG A 109 6.32 13.02 10.72
N GLY A 110 5.83 13.00 11.95
CA GLY A 110 6.01 14.07 12.91
C GLY A 110 7.43 14.13 13.47
N PHE A 111 7.71 15.17 14.25
CA PHE A 111 8.96 15.30 15.01
C PHE A 111 8.68 15.80 16.43
N GLY A 112 9.38 15.27 17.42
CA GLY A 112 9.12 15.60 18.83
C GLY A 112 7.71 15.17 19.23
N ASP A 113 6.88 16.13 19.64
CA ASP A 113 5.49 15.91 20.06
C ASP A 113 4.49 16.04 18.90
N ASP A 114 4.92 16.40 17.68
CA ASP A 114 4.02 16.45 16.52
C ASP A 114 3.65 15.01 16.09
N PRO A 115 2.36 14.70 15.91
CA PRO A 115 1.93 13.37 15.46
C PRO A 115 2.19 13.18 13.97
N ASP A 116 2.26 11.91 13.57
CA ASP A 116 2.21 11.51 12.16
C ASP A 116 0.87 11.93 11.55
N ARG A 117 0.91 12.41 10.29
CA ARG A 117 -0.28 12.88 9.58
C ARG A 117 -0.41 12.23 8.21
N VAL A 118 -1.61 11.78 7.87
CA VAL A 118 -1.94 11.41 6.50
C VAL A 118 -2.02 12.67 5.65
N LEU A 119 -1.26 12.70 4.55
CA LEU A 119 -1.37 13.71 3.51
C LEU A 119 -2.40 13.21 2.49
N LEU A 120 -3.47 13.99 2.28
CA LEU A 120 -4.36 13.82 1.14
C LEU A 120 -4.35 15.09 0.30
N ALA A 121 -4.45 14.94 -1.02
CA ALA A 121 -4.49 16.08 -1.92
C ALA A 121 -5.37 15.82 -3.15
N ARG A 122 -5.77 16.90 -3.80
CA ARG A 122 -6.40 16.90 -5.13
C ARG A 122 -5.71 17.95 -5.99
N LEU A 123 -5.42 17.58 -7.24
CA LEU A 123 -4.89 18.49 -8.25
C LEU A 123 -6.04 19.00 -9.12
N ALA A 124 -5.91 20.22 -9.64
CA ALA A 124 -6.88 20.77 -10.59
C ALA A 124 -6.97 19.95 -11.89
N SER A 125 -5.89 19.21 -12.23
CA SER A 125 -5.83 18.30 -13.38
C SER A 125 -6.41 16.90 -13.10
N ASP A 126 -6.77 16.59 -11.86
CA ASP A 126 -7.34 15.28 -11.56
C ASP A 126 -8.73 15.12 -12.19
N PRO A 127 -9.05 13.92 -12.71
CA PRO A 127 -10.42 13.58 -13.11
C PRO A 127 -11.42 13.90 -12.00
N HIS A 128 -12.60 14.36 -12.40
CA HIS A 128 -13.67 14.70 -11.46
C HIS A 128 -13.95 13.52 -10.51
N PRO A 129 -14.12 13.72 -9.18
CA PRO A 129 -14.21 12.62 -8.21
C PRO A 129 -15.39 11.67 -8.43
N PHE A 130 -16.47 12.14 -9.08
CA PHE A 130 -17.62 11.30 -9.45
C PHE A 130 -17.55 10.73 -10.87
N SER A 131 -16.51 11.04 -11.64
CA SER A 131 -16.23 10.30 -12.86
C SER A 131 -15.75 8.90 -12.49
N ARG A 132 -15.95 7.92 -13.39
CA ARG A 132 -15.45 6.55 -13.19
C ARG A 132 -13.95 6.55 -12.90
N GLU A 133 -13.19 7.35 -13.63
CA GLU A 133 -11.74 7.46 -13.49
C GLU A 133 -11.34 8.08 -12.14
N GLY A 134 -11.97 9.18 -11.75
CA GLY A 134 -11.71 9.84 -10.46
C GLY A 134 -12.04 8.93 -9.27
N PHE A 135 -13.17 8.21 -9.33
CA PHE A 135 -13.54 7.24 -8.31
C PHE A 135 -12.50 6.12 -8.16
N ILE A 136 -12.04 5.53 -9.27
CA ILE A 136 -11.00 4.49 -9.26
C ILE A 136 -9.69 5.03 -8.67
N ALA A 137 -9.30 6.26 -9.03
CA ALA A 137 -8.05 6.85 -8.54
C ALA A 137 -8.08 7.12 -7.03
N ILE A 138 -9.21 7.59 -6.49
CA ILE A 138 -9.41 7.76 -5.04
C ILE A 138 -9.38 6.40 -4.33
N LEU A 139 -10.06 5.41 -4.90
CA LEU A 139 -10.08 4.05 -4.36
C LEU A 139 -8.66 3.48 -4.29
N ASN A 140 -7.92 3.49 -5.40
CA ASN A 140 -6.55 2.98 -5.47
C ASN A 140 -5.61 3.65 -4.45
N ALA A 141 -5.76 4.96 -4.22
CA ALA A 141 -4.96 5.69 -3.24
C ALA A 141 -5.22 5.27 -1.78
N GLY A 142 -6.42 4.76 -1.49
CA GLY A 142 -6.83 4.37 -0.14
C GLY A 142 -6.84 2.86 0.14
N LEU A 143 -6.70 2.03 -0.88
CA LEU A 143 -6.72 0.56 -0.72
C LEU A 143 -5.45 0.07 -0.01
N PRO A 144 -5.57 -0.97 0.84
CA PRO A 144 -4.40 -1.59 1.46
C PRO A 144 -3.43 -2.14 0.41
N THR A 145 -2.17 -1.76 0.53
CA THR A 145 -1.05 -2.38 -0.20
C THR A 145 -0.38 -3.39 0.72
N LYS A 146 -0.08 -4.57 0.20
CA LYS A 146 0.69 -5.61 0.91
C LYS A 146 2.03 -5.77 0.22
N ARG A 147 3.08 -6.05 0.98
CA ARG A 147 4.31 -6.55 0.38
C ARG A 147 4.02 -7.92 -0.24
N VAL A 148 4.51 -8.15 -1.45
CA VAL A 148 4.36 -9.42 -2.15
C VAL A 148 5.74 -10.04 -2.30
N ILE A 149 5.85 -11.32 -1.99
CA ILE A 149 7.06 -12.13 -2.13
C ILE A 149 6.67 -13.35 -2.96
N SER A 150 7.52 -13.79 -3.87
CA SER A 150 7.35 -15.09 -4.52
C SER A 150 8.54 -15.98 -4.28
N GLN A 151 8.26 -17.25 -4.03
CA GLN A 151 9.27 -18.29 -3.83
C GLN A 151 9.01 -19.46 -4.78
N GLY A 152 10.08 -20.15 -5.15
CA GLY A 152 10.06 -21.27 -6.08
C GLY A 152 10.39 -22.60 -5.42
N LEU A 153 9.50 -23.59 -5.55
CA LEU A 153 9.81 -24.99 -5.26
C LEU A 153 10.41 -25.65 -6.50
N LEU A 154 11.73 -25.69 -6.57
CA LEU A 154 12.46 -26.40 -7.61
C LEU A 154 13.02 -27.71 -7.05
N ARG A 155 12.78 -28.81 -7.77
CA ARG A 155 13.24 -30.15 -7.38
C ARG A 155 14.22 -30.72 -8.38
N ASP A 156 15.08 -31.62 -7.93
CA ASP A 156 15.90 -32.45 -8.81
C ASP A 156 15.28 -33.83 -9.06
N GLU A 157 15.95 -34.64 -9.87
CA GLU A 157 15.56 -36.02 -10.19
C GLU A 157 15.51 -36.97 -8.98
N LEU A 158 16.13 -36.61 -7.85
CA LEU A 158 16.10 -37.34 -6.59
C LEU A 158 15.03 -36.82 -5.62
N GLY A 159 14.30 -35.77 -6.00
CA GLY A 159 13.28 -35.12 -5.17
C GLY A 159 13.85 -34.16 -4.12
N ARG A 160 15.15 -33.85 -4.16
CA ARG A 160 15.78 -32.82 -3.32
C ARG A 160 15.30 -31.44 -3.75
N VAL A 161 15.22 -30.51 -2.80
CA VAL A 161 14.76 -29.13 -3.05
C VAL A 161 15.96 -28.20 -3.15
N LEU A 162 15.96 -27.31 -4.16
CA LEU A 162 16.98 -26.26 -4.24
C LEU A 162 16.73 -25.20 -3.16
N LEU A 163 17.69 -25.00 -2.26
CA LEU A 163 17.70 -23.90 -1.31
C LEU A 163 18.87 -22.96 -1.56
N CYS A 164 18.70 -21.70 -1.15
CA CYS A 164 19.71 -20.65 -1.21
C CYS A 164 20.13 -20.19 0.18
N GLN A 165 21.42 -19.99 0.39
CA GLN A 165 21.94 -19.30 1.57
C GLN A 165 22.13 -17.82 1.25
N LEU A 166 21.45 -16.97 2.00
CA LEU A 166 21.58 -15.51 1.88
C LEU A 166 22.91 -15.03 2.48
N THR A 167 23.49 -13.94 1.97
CA THR A 167 24.78 -13.40 2.46
C THR A 167 24.72 -12.85 3.89
N TYR A 168 23.53 -12.42 4.33
CA TYR A 168 23.29 -11.77 5.63
C TYR A 168 22.68 -12.70 6.69
N LYS A 169 22.39 -13.97 6.36
CA LYS A 169 21.88 -14.98 7.30
C LYS A 169 22.64 -16.29 7.16
N GLN A 170 22.62 -17.12 8.20
CA GLN A 170 23.21 -18.46 8.12
C GLN A 170 22.21 -19.50 7.60
N GLU A 171 20.92 -19.25 7.81
CA GLU A 171 19.83 -20.14 7.42
C GLU A 171 19.57 -20.09 5.90
N TRP A 172 19.05 -21.20 5.39
CA TRP A 172 18.72 -21.39 3.98
C TRP A 172 17.23 -21.18 3.73
N ASP A 173 16.86 -20.66 2.56
CA ASP A 173 15.46 -20.47 2.18
C ASP A 173 15.23 -20.87 0.72
N LEU A 174 13.95 -20.96 0.33
CA LEU A 174 13.58 -21.15 -1.07
C LEU A 174 14.03 -19.95 -1.91
N PRO A 175 14.47 -20.17 -3.16
CA PRO A 175 14.85 -19.08 -4.05
C PRO A 175 13.65 -18.21 -4.42
N GLY A 176 13.91 -16.92 -4.62
CA GLY A 176 12.91 -15.90 -4.94
C GLY A 176 13.01 -14.68 -4.03
N GLY A 177 12.13 -13.70 -4.24
CA GLY A 177 12.31 -12.38 -3.67
C GLY A 177 11.04 -11.54 -3.62
N VAL A 178 11.22 -10.26 -3.30
CA VAL A 178 10.14 -9.28 -3.23
C VAL A 178 9.72 -8.88 -4.64
N ILE A 179 8.41 -8.86 -4.88
CA ILE A 179 7.86 -8.52 -6.19
C ILE A 179 7.76 -7.00 -6.34
N GLU A 180 8.16 -6.50 -7.52
CA GLU A 180 8.12 -5.07 -7.80
C GLU A 180 6.69 -4.52 -7.90
N VAL A 181 6.54 -3.21 -7.70
CA VAL A 181 5.24 -2.56 -7.79
C VAL A 181 4.66 -2.70 -9.20
N GLY A 182 3.50 -3.35 -9.31
CA GLY A 182 2.82 -3.58 -10.58
C GLY A 182 3.29 -4.83 -11.32
N GLU A 183 4.25 -5.57 -10.77
CA GLU A 183 4.75 -6.82 -11.34
C GLU A 183 3.85 -8.01 -10.96
N ALA A 184 3.63 -8.94 -11.91
CA ALA A 184 2.90 -10.17 -11.64
C ALA A 184 3.78 -11.13 -10.81
N PRO A 185 3.28 -11.78 -9.75
CA PRO A 185 4.11 -12.59 -8.85
C PRO A 185 4.93 -13.68 -9.54
N ALA A 186 4.35 -14.41 -10.50
CA ALA A 186 5.06 -15.44 -11.25
C ALA A 186 6.15 -14.85 -12.17
N SER A 187 5.93 -13.67 -12.75
CA SER A 187 6.93 -12.98 -13.57
C SER A 187 8.08 -12.46 -12.72
N GLY A 188 7.78 -11.89 -11.55
CA GLY A 188 8.81 -11.45 -10.62
C GLY A 188 9.63 -12.62 -10.08
N LEU A 189 9.03 -13.78 -9.80
CA LEU A 189 9.81 -14.97 -9.46
C LEU A 189 10.80 -15.35 -10.57
N ILE A 190 10.38 -15.32 -11.85
CA ILE A 190 11.27 -15.62 -12.97
C ILE A 190 12.41 -14.59 -13.06
N ARG A 191 12.10 -13.30 -12.86
CA ARG A 191 13.11 -12.22 -12.81
C ARG A 191 14.11 -12.47 -11.67
N GLU A 192 13.64 -12.71 -10.45
CA GLU A 192 14.48 -12.99 -9.28
C GLU A 192 15.40 -14.18 -9.53
N LEU A 193 14.89 -15.31 -10.04
CA LEU A 193 15.71 -16.49 -10.36
C LEU A 193 16.77 -16.20 -11.43
N GLN A 194 16.46 -15.32 -12.39
CA GLN A 194 17.41 -14.90 -13.41
C GLN A 194 18.48 -13.97 -12.83
N GLU A 195 18.09 -13.00 -11.99
CA GLU A 195 19.00 -12.00 -11.40
C GLU A 195 19.89 -12.61 -10.33
N GLU A 196 19.34 -13.44 -9.45
CA GLU A 196 20.03 -14.00 -8.29
C GLU A 196 20.84 -15.26 -8.62
N LEU A 197 20.34 -16.11 -9.54
CA LEU A 197 20.92 -17.44 -9.81
C LEU A 197 21.36 -17.62 -11.26
N GLY A 198 20.98 -16.73 -12.18
CA GLY A 198 21.32 -16.85 -13.60
C GLY A 198 20.56 -17.95 -14.33
N ILE A 199 19.42 -18.43 -13.80
CA ILE A 199 18.64 -19.52 -14.41
C ILE A 199 17.32 -19.01 -14.98
N THR A 200 16.75 -19.79 -15.90
CA THR A 200 15.39 -19.59 -16.38
C THR A 200 14.64 -20.90 -16.30
N VAL A 201 13.55 -20.90 -15.53
CA VAL A 201 12.69 -22.06 -15.33
C VAL A 201 11.24 -21.67 -15.58
N GLU A 202 10.41 -22.65 -15.94
CA GLU A 202 8.99 -22.43 -16.18
C GLU A 202 8.20 -22.58 -14.89
N VAL A 203 7.37 -21.59 -14.56
CA VAL A 203 6.40 -21.68 -13.47
C VAL A 203 5.27 -22.63 -13.90
N LYS A 204 5.15 -23.78 -13.22
CA LYS A 204 4.15 -24.81 -13.53
C LYS A 204 2.79 -24.52 -12.91
N GLY A 205 2.77 -23.88 -11.73
CA GLY A 205 1.54 -23.53 -11.05
C GLY A 205 1.75 -22.96 -9.66
N LEU A 206 0.71 -22.38 -9.10
CA LEU A 206 0.68 -21.92 -7.71
C LEU A 206 0.43 -23.11 -6.79
N ILE A 207 1.26 -23.26 -5.75
CA ILE A 207 1.08 -24.27 -4.69
C ILE A 207 0.23 -23.69 -3.56
N THR A 208 0.62 -22.54 -3.00
CA THR A 208 -0.08 -21.90 -1.88
C THR A 208 0.25 -20.41 -1.79
N VAL A 209 -0.62 -19.64 -1.14
CA VAL A 209 -0.35 -18.27 -0.68
C VAL A 209 -0.31 -18.27 0.84
N ASN A 210 0.82 -17.85 1.41
CA ASN A 210 0.97 -17.70 2.85
C ASN A 210 0.96 -16.21 3.22
N TRP A 211 -0.03 -15.78 4.00
CA TRP A 211 -0.03 -14.44 4.57
C TRP A 211 0.81 -14.43 5.85
N LEU A 212 1.78 -13.52 5.91
CA LEU A 212 2.59 -13.27 7.08
C LEU A 212 2.05 -12.03 7.80
N PRO A 213 1.71 -12.13 9.10
CA PRO A 213 1.37 -10.94 9.87
C PRO A 213 2.58 -10.01 9.99
N ALA A 214 2.32 -8.74 10.30
CA ALA A 214 3.37 -7.79 10.64
C ALA A 214 4.19 -8.33 11.82
N TRP A 215 5.52 -8.28 11.69
CA TRP A 215 6.43 -8.84 12.68
C TRP A 215 7.70 -7.99 12.77
N ARG A 216 8.04 -7.59 14.00
CA ARG A 216 9.05 -6.56 14.30
C ARG A 216 8.79 -5.27 13.50
N GLU A 217 9.80 -4.72 12.83
CA GLU A 217 9.70 -3.49 12.04
C GLU A 217 9.14 -3.72 10.63
N TRP A 218 8.77 -4.95 10.26
CA TRP A 218 8.20 -5.25 8.96
C TRP A 218 6.67 -5.21 8.98
N ASP A 219 6.10 -4.58 7.96
CA ASP A 219 4.70 -4.73 7.60
C ASP A 219 4.41 -6.17 7.13
N ASP A 220 3.12 -6.47 7.05
CA ASP A 220 2.62 -7.77 6.62
C ASP A 220 2.90 -8.05 5.13
N ALA A 221 2.87 -9.33 4.76
CA ALA A 221 3.24 -9.77 3.42
C ALA A 221 2.41 -10.96 2.95
N CYS A 222 2.31 -11.14 1.63
CA CYS A 222 1.85 -12.38 1.01
C CYS A 222 3.02 -13.06 0.31
N ILE A 223 3.31 -14.31 0.70
CA ILE A 223 4.27 -15.19 0.01
C ILE A 223 3.50 -16.10 -0.95
N PHE A 224 3.82 -16.03 -2.23
CA PHE A 224 3.33 -16.94 -3.26
C PHE A 224 4.36 -18.05 -3.49
N LEU A 225 4.01 -19.30 -3.17
CA LEU A 225 4.86 -20.44 -3.47
C LEU A 225 4.45 -21.05 -4.82
N PHE A 226 5.36 -21.08 -5.77
CA PHE A 226 5.14 -21.67 -7.09
C PHE A 226 5.88 -23.00 -7.24
N ASP A 227 5.27 -23.94 -7.95
CA ASP A 227 5.94 -25.14 -8.43
C ASP A 227 6.77 -24.81 -9.68
N LEU A 228 8.07 -25.09 -9.62
CA LEU A 228 8.99 -24.93 -10.74
C LEU A 228 9.31 -26.27 -11.41
N GLY A 229 8.73 -27.36 -10.90
CA GLY A 229 8.90 -28.70 -11.42
C GLY A 229 10.24 -29.33 -11.04
N THR A 230 10.65 -30.29 -11.88
CA THR A 230 11.87 -31.07 -11.72
C THR A 230 12.86 -30.75 -12.83
N VAL A 231 14.12 -30.53 -12.47
CA VAL A 231 15.24 -30.27 -13.38
C VAL A 231 16.40 -31.22 -13.11
N ASP A 232 17.35 -31.30 -14.04
CA ASP A 232 18.60 -32.02 -13.82
C ASP A 232 19.44 -31.29 -12.76
N SER A 233 19.94 -32.02 -11.76
CA SER A 233 20.70 -31.44 -10.66
C SER A 233 21.95 -30.67 -11.10
N SER A 234 22.52 -30.94 -12.29
CA SER A 234 23.67 -30.23 -12.85
C SER A 234 23.38 -28.77 -13.23
N ILE A 235 22.11 -28.32 -13.24
CA ILE A 235 21.75 -26.92 -13.50
C ILE A 235 22.52 -25.94 -12.58
N VAL A 236 22.88 -26.38 -11.36
CA VAL A 236 23.65 -25.57 -10.40
C VAL A 236 25.08 -25.26 -10.87
N GLU A 237 25.65 -26.09 -11.75
CA GLU A 237 26.98 -25.86 -12.33
C GLU A 237 27.00 -24.68 -13.30
N GLY A 238 25.84 -24.36 -13.90
CA GLY A 238 25.66 -23.24 -14.81
C GLY A 238 25.17 -21.95 -14.13
N MET A 239 24.91 -21.98 -12.83
CA MET A 239 24.40 -20.83 -12.10
C MET A 239 25.44 -19.71 -11.98
N THR A 240 24.96 -18.47 -12.07
CA THR A 240 25.76 -17.28 -11.77
C THR A 240 25.11 -16.59 -10.58
N LEU A 241 25.69 -16.81 -9.38
CA LEU A 241 25.12 -16.28 -8.15
C LEU A 241 25.39 -14.79 -8.03
N GLN A 242 24.36 -14.03 -7.68
CA GLN A 242 24.47 -12.61 -7.36
C GLN A 242 25.16 -12.48 -5.99
N PRO A 243 26.42 -12.00 -5.93
CA PRO A 243 27.29 -12.19 -4.77
C PRO A 243 26.94 -11.29 -3.59
N THR A 244 26.09 -10.28 -3.77
CA THR A 244 25.62 -9.41 -2.70
C THR A 244 24.45 -10.03 -1.92
N GLU A 245 23.72 -10.96 -2.52
CA GLU A 245 22.50 -11.55 -1.97
C GLU A 245 22.62 -13.04 -1.71
N ILE A 246 23.19 -13.80 -2.66
CA ILE A 246 23.30 -15.25 -2.58
C ILE A 246 24.75 -15.68 -2.34
N LYS A 247 24.95 -16.37 -1.21
CA LYS A 247 26.25 -16.91 -0.82
C LYS A 247 26.48 -18.31 -1.40
N ALA A 248 25.46 -19.15 -1.41
CA ALA A 248 25.54 -20.54 -1.88
C ALA A 248 24.16 -21.07 -2.26
N VAL A 249 24.16 -22.15 -3.05
CA VAL A 249 22.97 -22.95 -3.40
C VAL A 249 23.25 -24.42 -3.11
N GLU A 250 22.23 -25.16 -2.71
CA GLU A 250 22.36 -26.58 -2.38
C GLU A 250 21.06 -27.34 -2.66
N TRP A 251 21.21 -28.56 -3.17
CA TRP A 251 20.12 -29.53 -3.26
C TRP A 251 19.95 -30.22 -1.91
N CYS A 252 18.90 -29.86 -1.18
CA CYS A 252 18.65 -30.34 0.16
C CYS A 252 17.59 -31.46 0.18
N ASP A 253 17.92 -32.56 0.84
CA ASP A 253 16.93 -33.56 1.26
C ASP A 253 16.21 -33.11 2.56
N GLU A 254 15.29 -33.93 3.06
CA GLU A 254 14.51 -33.61 4.26
C GLU A 254 15.39 -33.38 5.51
N GLU A 255 16.48 -34.14 5.66
CA GLU A 255 17.40 -33.98 6.79
C GLU A 255 18.15 -32.64 6.69
N ALA A 256 18.68 -32.31 5.51
CA ALA A 256 19.36 -31.04 5.26
C ALA A 256 18.42 -29.84 5.43
N ILE A 257 17.17 -29.93 4.95
CA ILE A 257 16.14 -28.89 5.13
C ILE A 257 15.92 -28.65 6.63
N ASN A 258 15.63 -29.71 7.40
CA ASN A 258 15.34 -29.60 8.83
C ASN A 258 16.51 -29.06 9.66
N LYS A 259 17.74 -29.23 9.17
CA LYS A 259 18.96 -28.78 9.85
C LYS A 259 19.33 -27.33 9.53
N ASN A 260 19.15 -26.91 8.28
CA ASN A 260 19.77 -25.70 7.75
C ASN A 260 18.78 -24.60 7.35
N ALA A 261 17.53 -24.95 7.04
CA ALA A 261 16.56 -24.00 6.51
C ALA A 261 15.92 -23.13 7.60
N THR A 262 15.36 -21.99 7.21
CA THR A 262 14.58 -21.14 8.12
C THR A 262 13.37 -21.91 8.68
N SER A 263 12.94 -21.60 9.90
CA SER A 263 11.73 -22.22 10.49
C SER A 263 10.50 -22.09 9.59
N ALA A 264 10.39 -20.98 8.85
CA ALA A 264 9.32 -20.76 7.89
C ALA A 264 9.41 -21.70 6.67
N ALA A 265 10.60 -21.87 6.10
CA ALA A 265 10.83 -22.80 4.99
C ALA A 265 10.58 -24.26 5.42
N ILE A 266 11.04 -24.67 6.61
CA ILE A 266 10.80 -26.01 7.16
C ILE A 266 9.29 -26.28 7.28
N GLU A 267 8.56 -25.35 7.90
CA GLU A 267 7.11 -25.47 8.11
C GLU A 267 6.35 -25.52 6.78
N LEU A 268 6.73 -24.66 5.82
CA LEU A 268 6.15 -24.62 4.48
C LEU A 268 6.41 -25.93 3.70
N LEU A 269 7.66 -26.39 3.64
CA LEU A 269 8.06 -27.59 2.90
C LEU A 269 7.50 -28.86 3.52
N THR A 270 7.42 -28.93 4.85
CA THR A 270 6.76 -30.04 5.57
C THR A 270 5.28 -30.13 5.18
N ALA A 271 4.58 -28.99 5.16
CA ALA A 271 3.17 -28.94 4.77
C ALA A 271 2.97 -29.36 3.30
N VAL A 272 3.86 -28.94 2.40
CA VAL A 272 3.84 -29.38 0.99
C VAL A 272 4.09 -30.89 0.87
N GLY A 273 5.11 -31.42 1.55
CA GLY A 273 5.49 -32.84 1.51
C GLY A 273 4.41 -33.78 2.02
N SER A 274 3.62 -33.35 3.01
CA SER A 274 2.49 -34.12 3.54
C SER A 274 1.27 -34.20 2.59
N GLY A 275 1.26 -33.44 1.50
CA GLY A 275 0.12 -33.34 0.58
C GLY A 275 -1.10 -32.60 1.15
N GLY A 276 -0.97 -32.00 2.35
CA GLY A 276 -2.04 -31.31 3.07
C GLY A 276 -2.06 -29.79 2.87
N VAL A 277 -1.30 -29.23 1.93
CA VAL A 277 -1.22 -27.78 1.74
C VAL A 277 -2.53 -27.23 1.17
N THR A 278 -3.10 -26.25 1.86
CA THR A 278 -4.25 -25.49 1.38
C THR A 278 -3.79 -24.37 0.42
N PRO A 279 -4.65 -23.91 -0.50
CA PRO A 279 -4.31 -22.79 -1.39
C PRO A 279 -4.01 -21.48 -0.65
N TYR A 280 -4.49 -21.33 0.58
CA TYR A 280 -4.26 -20.17 1.44
C TYR A 280 -3.92 -20.59 2.87
N ARG A 281 -2.97 -19.90 3.47
CA ARG A 281 -2.49 -20.11 4.84
C ARG A 281 -2.20 -18.77 5.50
N GLU A 282 -2.33 -18.75 6.82
CA GLU A 282 -1.85 -17.64 7.65
C GLU A 282 -0.75 -18.19 8.53
N ALA A 283 0.45 -17.63 8.40
CA ALA A 283 1.55 -18.02 9.27
C ALA A 283 1.19 -17.66 10.72
N PRO A 284 1.54 -18.53 11.68
CA PRO A 284 1.39 -18.16 13.08
C PRO A 284 2.19 -16.88 13.37
N LEU A 285 1.71 -16.08 14.32
CA LEU A 285 2.52 -14.98 14.87
C LEU A 285 3.82 -15.59 15.41
N ALA A 286 4.94 -15.35 14.74
CA ALA A 286 6.22 -15.82 15.20
C ALA A 286 6.53 -15.19 16.57
N PRO A 287 6.98 -15.95 17.59
CA PRO A 287 7.54 -15.36 18.81
C PRO A 287 8.83 -14.58 18.52
#